data_AF-A0A0M4FIY9-F1
#
_entry.id   AF-A0A0M4FIY9-F1
#
_cell.length_a   1.000
_cell.length_b   1.000
_cell.length_c   1.000
_cell.angle_alpha   90.00
_cell.angle_beta   90.00
_cell.angle_gamma   90.00
#
_symmetry.space_group_name_H-M   'P 1'
#
loop_
_entity.id
_entity.type
_entity.pdbx_description
1 polymer ?
#
loop_
_entity_poly.entity_id
_entity_poly.type
_entity_poly.pdbx_seq_one_letter_code
_entity_poly.pdbx_strand_id
1 'polypeptide(L)'
;MLLKSLEFKRLDGQKVKVTEIPFISEGEPYYFFISSKLEVMMRQIFVSKEKKNKYSFRDYLKRTAKWNDYQAVFSPVLLKNNA
;
A
#
# COMPACT_ATOMS: atom_id res chain seq x y z
N MET A 1 2.29 -0.92 13.84
CA MET A 1 1.72 -0.17 12.70
C MET A 1 0.32 -0.67 12.43
N LEU A 2 -0.64 0.23 12.26
CA LEU A 2 -2.01 -0.12 11.85
C LEU A 2 -2.06 -0.29 10.33
N LEU A 3 -2.70 -1.36 9.85
CA LEU A 3 -2.90 -1.62 8.43
C LEU A 3 -4.41 -1.59 8.11
N LYS A 4 -4.75 -1.01 6.97
CA LYS A 4 -6.10 -0.94 6.43
C LYS A 4 -6.23 -1.82 5.18
N SER A 5 -7.48 -2.11 4.84
CA SER A 5 -7.85 -2.66 3.54
C SER A 5 -8.93 -1.81 2.89
N LEU A 6 -8.92 -1.78 1.56
CA LEU A 6 -9.93 -1.13 0.74
C LEU A 6 -10.62 -2.20 -0.12
N GLU A 7 -11.94 -2.25 -0.08
CA GLU A 7 -12.76 -3.10 -0.95
C GLU A 7 -13.63 -2.24 -1.85
N PHE A 8 -13.68 -2.59 -3.13
CA PHE A 8 -14.49 -1.86 -4.11
C PHE A 8 -14.94 -2.79 -5.24
N LYS A 9 -15.93 -2.33 -6.01
CA LYS A 9 -16.43 -3.01 -7.20
C LYS A 9 -16.09 -2.18 -8.42
N ARG A 10 -15.46 -2.80 -9.42
CA ARG A 10 -15.19 -2.17 -10.73
C ARG A 10 -16.45 -2.14 -11.59
N LEU A 11 -16.43 -1.34 -12.65
CA LEU A 11 -17.55 -1.18 -13.59
C LEU A 11 -17.95 -2.51 -14.27
N ASP A 12 -16.98 -3.41 -14.48
CA ASP A 12 -17.20 -4.76 -15.03
C ASP A 12 -17.85 -5.73 -14.03
N GLY A 13 -18.15 -5.28 -12.82
CA GLY A 13 -18.75 -6.07 -11.77
C GLY A 13 -17.77 -6.80 -10.84
N GLN A 14 -16.47 -6.75 -11.13
CA GLN A 14 -15.45 -7.43 -10.34
C GLN A 14 -15.30 -6.77 -8.96
N LYS A 15 -15.40 -7.56 -7.89
CA LYS A 15 -15.02 -7.14 -6.54
C LYS A 15 -13.52 -7.27 -6.37
N VAL A 16 -12.88 -6.20 -5.89
CA VAL A 16 -11.44 -6.10 -5.68
C VAL A 16 -11.15 -5.65 -4.26
N LYS A 17 -10.16 -6.30 -3.63
CA LYS A 17 -9.64 -5.96 -2.31
C LYS A 17 -8.17 -5.60 -2.39
N VAL A 18 -7.80 -4.43 -1.88
CA VAL A 18 -6.41 -4.03 -1.62
C VAL A 18 -6.14 -4.14 -0.13
N THR A 19 -5.12 -4.90 0.26
CA THR A 19 -4.76 -5.17 1.66
C THR A 19 -3.43 -4.55 2.04
N GLU A 20 -3.16 -4.50 3.34
CA GLU A 20 -1.87 -4.08 3.92
C GLU A 20 -1.48 -2.63 3.54
N ILE A 21 -2.47 -1.74 3.47
CA ILE A 21 -2.25 -0.30 3.29
C ILE A 21 -1.86 0.28 4.65
N PRO A 22 -0.65 0.82 4.85
CA PRO A 22 -0.29 1.48 6.10
C PRO A 22 -1.22 2.65 6.39
N PHE A 23 -1.72 2.72 7.61
CA PHE A 23 -2.35 3.93 8.09
C PHE A 23 -1.25 4.91 8.54
N ILE A 24 -1.24 6.09 7.94
CA ILE A 24 -0.40 7.23 8.29
C ILE A 24 -1.31 8.45 8.37
N SER A 25 -1.17 9.26 9.41
CA SER A 25 -1.98 10.46 9.59
C SER A 25 -1.50 11.60 8.70
N GLU A 26 -2.41 12.51 8.33
CA GLU A 26 -2.01 13.74 7.63
C GLU A 26 -1.00 14.53 8.48
N GLY A 27 0.13 14.90 7.87
CA GLY A 27 1.25 15.56 8.55
C GLY A 27 2.37 14.63 9.03
N GLU A 28 2.17 13.31 9.04
CA GLU A 28 3.24 12.36 9.35
C GLU A 28 4.17 12.13 8.14
N PRO A 29 5.47 11.82 8.38
CA PRO A 29 6.40 11.44 7.32
C PRO A 29 5.83 10.32 6.43
N TYR A 30 6.11 10.39 5.14
CA TYR A 30 5.64 9.43 4.13
C TYR A 30 4.13 9.38 3.87
N TYR A 31 3.29 10.20 4.51
CA TYR A 31 1.85 10.30 4.16
C TYR A 31 1.66 10.50 2.65
N PHE A 32 2.30 11.54 2.09
CA PHE A 32 2.20 11.84 0.66
C PHE A 32 2.74 10.70 -0.22
N PHE A 33 3.85 10.09 0.19
CA PHE A 33 4.46 8.98 -0.53
C PHE A 33 3.51 7.78 -0.63
N ILE A 34 2.90 7.39 0.49
CA ILE A 34 1.94 6.28 0.54
C ILE A 34 0.69 6.61 -0.25
N SER A 35 0.12 7.80 -0.07
CA SER A 35 -1.08 8.23 -0.79
C SER A 35 -0.85 8.25 -2.30
N SER A 36 0.27 8.79 -2.77
CA SER A 36 0.64 8.82 -4.19
C SER A 36 0.83 7.40 -4.76
N LYS A 37 1.54 6.52 -4.03
CA LYS A 37 1.75 5.13 -4.48
C LYS A 37 0.45 4.34 -4.51
N LEU A 38 -0.44 4.56 -3.54
CA LEU A 38 -1.76 3.93 -3.51
C LEU A 38 -2.59 4.38 -4.71
N GLU A 39 -2.60 5.67 -5.01
CA GLU A 39 -3.29 6.21 -6.19
C GLU A 39 -2.78 5.57 -7.49
N VAL A 40 -1.46 5.50 -7.68
CA VAL A 40 -0.86 4.86 -8.86
C VAL A 40 -1.28 3.39 -8.97
N MET A 41 -1.19 2.64 -7.87
CA MET A 41 -1.60 1.23 -7.83
C MET A 41 -3.09 1.08 -8.17
N MET A 42 -3.96 1.92 -7.61
CA MET A 42 -5.40 1.89 -7.88
C MET A 42 -5.69 2.14 -9.36
N ARG A 43 -5.05 3.15 -9.98
CA ARG A 43 -5.18 3.41 -11.42
C ARG A 43 -4.78 2.19 -12.26
N GLN A 44 -3.68 1.51 -11.90
CA GLN A 44 -3.24 0.27 -12.57
C GLN A 44 -4.28 -0.85 -12.44
N ILE A 45 -4.87 -1.03 -11.26
CA ILE A 45 -5.93 -2.02 -11.02
C ILE A 45 -7.18 -1.69 -11.86
N PHE A 46 -7.58 -0.42 -11.91
CA PHE A 46 -8.77 0.00 -12.65
C PHE A 46 -8.67 -0.23 -14.15
N VAL A 47 -7.49 -0.08 -14.74
CA VAL A 47 -7.26 -0.33 -16.18
C VAL A 47 -6.84 -1.77 -16.51
N SER A 48 -6.53 -2.59 -15.50
CA SER A 48 -6.09 -3.97 -15.70
C SER A 48 -7.19 -4.84 -16.29
N LYS A 49 -6.86 -5.64 -17.30
CA LYS A 49 -7.75 -6.69 -17.84
C LYS A 49 -7.69 -7.99 -17.04
N GLU A 50 -6.81 -8.07 -16.04
CA GLU A 50 -6.65 -9.27 -15.21
C GLU A 50 -7.86 -9.47 -14.30
N LYS A 51 -8.36 -10.71 -14.22
CA LYS A 51 -9.43 -11.08 -13.29
C LYS A 51 -8.94 -11.29 -11.84
N LYS A 52 -7.89 -10.57 -11.43
CA LYS A 52 -7.34 -10.63 -10.08
C LYS A 52 -8.19 -9.78 -9.12
N ASN A 53 -8.62 -10.38 -8.01
CA ASN A 53 -9.54 -9.80 -7.04
C ASN A 53 -8.86 -9.37 -5.72
N LYS A 54 -7.60 -9.72 -5.50
CA LYS A 54 -6.86 -9.38 -4.28
C LYS A 54 -5.48 -8.84 -4.61
N TYR A 55 -5.11 -7.71 -4.02
CA TYR A 55 -3.81 -7.09 -4.18
C TYR A 55 -3.23 -6.71 -2.81
N SER A 56 -1.92 -6.86 -2.63
CA SER A 56 -1.21 -6.37 -1.45
C SER A 56 -0.47 -5.07 -1.79
N PHE A 57 -0.78 -4.01 -1.06
CA PHE A 57 -0.07 -2.74 -1.20
C PHE A 57 1.38 -2.86 -0.73
N ARG A 58 1.64 -3.70 0.28
CA ARG A 58 3.00 -4.02 0.74
C ARG A 58 3.83 -4.68 -0.35
N ASP A 59 3.30 -5.70 -1.03
CA ASP A 59 4.00 -6.36 -2.14
C ASP A 59 4.23 -5.41 -3.32
N TYR A 60 3.26 -4.54 -3.60
CA TYR A 60 3.40 -3.50 -4.62
C TYR A 60 4.55 -2.54 -4.29
N LEU A 61 4.61 -2.02 -3.06
CA LEU A 61 5.68 -1.12 -2.64
C LEU A 61 7.04 -1.82 -2.62
N LYS A 62 7.11 -3.08 -2.18
CA LYS A 62 8.35 -3.87 -2.20
C LYS A 62 8.97 -3.96 -3.60
N ARG A 63 8.16 -3.95 -4.65
CA ARG A 63 8.59 -4.02 -6.06
C ARG A 63 8.86 -2.65 -6.69
N THR A 64 8.21 -1.59 -6.23
CA THR A 64 8.14 -0.30 -6.94
C THR A 64 8.73 0.90 -6.18
N ALA A 65 9.04 0.74 -4.90
CA ALA A 65 9.70 1.76 -4.09
C ALA A 65 11.21 1.53 -4.02
N LYS A 66 11.98 2.57 -3.69
CA LYS A 66 13.36 2.37 -3.24
C LYS A 66 13.33 1.56 -1.94
N TRP A 67 14.32 0.69 -1.75
CA TRP A 67 14.38 -0.19 -0.58
C TRP A 67 14.30 0.58 0.75
N ASN A 68 14.99 1.72 0.85
CA ASN A 68 14.97 2.57 2.04
C ASN A 68 13.57 3.12 2.34
N ASP A 69 12.82 3.57 1.31
CA ASP A 69 11.45 4.07 1.48
C ASP A 69 10.51 2.95 1.90
N TYR A 70 10.65 1.77 1.27
CA TYR A 70 9.88 0.58 1.66
C TYR A 70 10.15 0.18 3.12
N GLN A 71 11.42 0.19 3.55
CA GLN A 71 11.78 -0.09 4.93
C GLN A 71 11.25 0.97 5.89
N ALA A 72 11.35 2.26 5.55
CA ALA A 72 10.83 3.33 6.41
C ALA A 72 9.32 3.21 6.64
N VAL A 73 8.59 2.70 5.65
CA VAL A 73 7.14 2.48 5.74
C VAL A 73 6.78 1.19 6.47
N PHE A 74 7.48 0.07 6.22
CA PHE A 74 7.05 -1.27 6.70
C PHE A 74 7.95 -1.93 7.74
N SER A 75 9.16 -1.42 8.00
CA SER A 75 9.97 -1.92 9.10
C SER A 75 9.48 -1.22 10.38
N PRO A 76 8.92 -1.96 11.35
CA PRO A 76 8.86 -1.43 12.70
C PRO A 76 10.30 -1.16 13.12
N VAL A 77 10.54 0.02 13.70
CA VAL A 77 11.78 0.36 14.41
C VAL A 77 12.30 -0.91 15.08
N LEU A 78 13.42 -1.46 14.58
CA LEU A 78 14.24 -2.38 15.34
C LEU A 78 14.49 -1.64 16.65
N LEU A 79 13.85 -2.11 17.73
CA LEU A 79 14.00 -1.54 19.06
C LEU A 79 15.50 -1.39 19.31
N LYS A 80 15.97 -0.14 19.32
CA LYS A 80 17.22 0.25 19.95
C LYS A 80 17.04 0.10 21.46
N ASN A 81 16.91 -1.13 21.94
CA ASN A 81 17.03 -1.49 23.34
C ASN A 81 18.08 -2.58 23.43
N ASN A 82 19.34 -2.15 23.31
CA ASN A 82 20.50 -2.79 23.89
C ASN A 82 21.37 -1.62 24.38
N ALA A 83 20.96 -1.01 25.49
CA ALA A 83 21.76 -0.13 26.31
C ALA A 83 21.70 -0.68 27.73
#